data_AF-G5E838-F1
#
_entry.id   AF-G5E838-F1
#
_cell.length_a   1.000
_cell.length_b   1.000
_cell.length_c   1.000
_cell.angle_alpha   90.00
_cell.angle_beta   90.00
_cell.angle_gamma   90.00
#
_symmetry.space_group_name_H-M   'P 1'
#
loop_
_entity.id
_entity.type
_entity.pdbx_description
1 polymer ?
#
loop_
_entity_poly.entity_id
_entity_poly.type
_entity_poly.pdbx_seq_one_letter_code
_entity_poly.pdbx_strand_id
1 'polypeptide(L)'
;MESILALLLALALVPYQLSRGQSFQVNPPESEVAVAMGTSLQITCSMSCDEGVARVHWRGLDTSLGSVQTLPGSSILSVRGMLSDTGTPVCVGSCGSRSFQHSVKILVYAFPDQLVVSPEFLVPGQDQVVSCTAHNIWPADPNSLSFALLLGEQRLEGAQALEPEQEEEIQEAEGTPLFRMTQRWRLPSLGTPAPPALHCQVTMQLPKLVLTHRKEIPVLQSQTSPKPPNTTSAEPYILTSSSTAEAVSTGLNITTLPSAPPYPKLSPRTLSSEGPCRPKIHQDLEAGWELLCEASCGPGVTVRWTLAPGDLATYHKREAGAQAWLSVLPPGPMVEGWFQCRQDPGGQVTNLYVPGQVTPNSSSTVVLWIGSLVLGLLALVFLAYRLWKCYRPGPRPDTSSCTHL
;
A
#
# COMPACT_ATOMS: atom_id res chain seq x y z
N MET A 1 -48.09 25.95 -33.22
CA MET A 1 -48.93 24.73 -33.13
C MET A 1 -48.20 23.46 -33.54
N GLU A 2 -47.19 23.55 -34.41
CA GLU A 2 -46.40 22.38 -34.88
C GLU A 2 -45.52 21.74 -33.79
N SER A 3 -44.95 22.55 -32.89
CA SER A 3 -43.97 22.07 -31.89
C SER A 3 -44.60 21.30 -30.72
N ILE A 4 -45.88 21.54 -30.43
CA ILE A 4 -46.63 20.82 -29.37
C ILE A 4 -47.07 19.44 -29.87
N LEU A 5 -47.35 19.31 -31.17
CA LEU A 5 -47.72 18.04 -31.79
C LEU A 5 -46.52 17.07 -31.86
N ALA A 6 -45.33 17.59 -32.11
CA ALA A 6 -44.08 16.81 -32.09
C ALA A 6 -43.73 16.30 -30.68
N LEU A 7 -43.99 17.09 -29.63
CA LEU A 7 -43.76 16.66 -28.24
C LEU A 7 -44.74 15.58 -27.79
N LEU A 8 -46.00 15.64 -28.27
CA LEU A 8 -47.02 14.63 -27.99
C LEU A 8 -46.78 13.31 -28.76
N LEU A 9 -46.23 13.37 -29.97
CA LEU A 9 -45.82 12.19 -30.74
C LEU A 9 -44.57 11.50 -30.16
N ALA A 10 -43.65 12.26 -29.55
CA ALA A 10 -42.49 11.69 -28.85
C ALA A 10 -42.87 10.96 -27.54
N LEU A 11 -43.93 11.41 -26.86
CA LEU A 11 -44.48 10.74 -25.68
C LEU A 11 -45.31 9.47 -26.01
N ALA A 12 -45.75 9.31 -27.28
CA ALA A 12 -46.52 8.16 -27.73
C ALA A 12 -45.66 6.98 -28.24
N LEU A 13 -44.33 7.14 -28.34
CA LEU A 13 -43.40 6.12 -28.83
C LEU A 13 -42.47 5.56 -27.74
N VAL A 14 -42.71 5.88 -26.47
CA VAL A 14 -42.15 5.06 -25.39
C VAL A 14 -43.08 3.86 -25.26
N PRO A 15 -42.70 2.66 -25.73
CA PRO A 15 -43.39 1.46 -25.26
C PRO A 15 -43.17 1.45 -23.75
N TYR A 16 -44.20 1.80 -23.00
CA TYR A 16 -44.37 1.23 -21.67
C TYR A 16 -44.39 -0.29 -21.92
N GLN A 17 -43.23 -0.91 -21.81
CA GLN A 17 -43.13 -2.32 -21.52
C GLN A 17 -43.74 -2.46 -20.11
N LEU A 18 -45.08 -2.41 -20.02
CA LEU A 18 -45.76 -3.22 -19.05
C LEU A 18 -45.32 -4.63 -19.43
N SER A 19 -44.30 -5.13 -18.76
CA SER A 19 -43.94 -6.53 -18.75
C SER A 19 -45.15 -7.30 -18.21
N ARG A 20 -46.17 -7.51 -19.05
CA ARG A 20 -47.22 -8.49 -18.83
C ARG A 20 -46.59 -9.81 -19.23
N GLY A 21 -45.79 -10.35 -18.31
CA GLY A 21 -45.01 -11.54 -18.53
C GLY A 21 -44.63 -12.14 -17.19
N GLN A 22 -44.95 -13.42 -17.04
CA GLN A 22 -44.35 -14.36 -16.08
C GLN A 22 -42.97 -13.88 -15.61
N SER A 23 -42.86 -13.55 -14.32
CA SER A 23 -41.59 -13.15 -13.73
C SER A 23 -41.00 -14.32 -12.95
N PHE A 24 -39.75 -14.68 -13.27
CA PHE A 24 -38.94 -15.60 -12.50
C PHE A 24 -37.71 -14.85 -12.02
N GLN A 25 -37.54 -14.73 -10.71
CA GLN A 25 -36.49 -13.92 -10.11
C GLN A 25 -35.85 -14.66 -8.95
N VAL A 26 -34.53 -14.54 -8.85
CA VAL A 26 -33.75 -14.94 -7.69
C VAL A 26 -33.13 -13.68 -7.09
N ASN A 27 -33.14 -13.59 -5.77
CA ASN A 27 -32.53 -12.52 -5.00
C ASN A 27 -31.65 -13.13 -3.89
N PRO A 28 -30.33 -12.85 -3.82
CA PRO A 28 -29.53 -12.06 -4.78
C PRO A 28 -29.61 -12.59 -6.24
N PRO A 29 -29.60 -11.72 -7.27
CA PRO A 29 -29.64 -12.13 -8.68
C PRO A 29 -28.31 -12.71 -9.18
N GLU A 30 -27.24 -12.62 -8.39
CA GLU A 30 -25.93 -13.14 -8.73
C GLU A 30 -25.90 -14.67 -8.82
N SER A 31 -25.31 -15.18 -9.90
CA SER A 31 -25.08 -16.62 -10.07
C SER A 31 -23.94 -17.16 -9.22
N GLU A 32 -23.14 -16.29 -8.59
CA GLU A 32 -22.11 -16.66 -7.62
C GLU A 32 -22.18 -15.72 -6.42
N VAL A 33 -22.21 -16.29 -5.21
CA VAL A 33 -22.32 -15.52 -3.96
C VAL A 33 -21.30 -16.04 -2.94
N ALA A 34 -20.53 -15.12 -2.35
CA ALA A 34 -19.59 -15.40 -1.29
C ALA A 34 -20.23 -15.16 0.09
N VAL A 35 -20.09 -16.11 1.01
CA VAL A 35 -20.64 -16.07 2.37
C VAL A 35 -19.51 -16.26 3.38
N ALA A 36 -19.38 -15.35 4.33
CA ALA A 36 -18.39 -15.51 5.40
C ALA A 36 -18.77 -16.68 6.32
N MET A 37 -17.79 -17.44 6.76
CA MET A 37 -17.99 -18.56 7.68
C MET A 37 -18.70 -18.09 8.96
N GLY A 38 -19.68 -18.87 9.41
CA GLY A 38 -20.49 -18.55 10.60
C GLY A 38 -21.53 -17.45 10.41
N THR A 39 -21.68 -16.89 9.20
CA THR A 39 -22.72 -15.90 8.87
C THR A 39 -23.89 -16.54 8.13
N SER A 40 -25.07 -15.93 8.22
CA SER A 40 -26.27 -16.43 7.53
C SER A 40 -26.60 -15.60 6.28
N LEU A 41 -26.96 -16.28 5.19
CA LEU A 41 -27.47 -15.67 3.97
C LEU A 41 -28.82 -16.29 3.60
N GLN A 42 -29.76 -15.47 3.13
CA GLN A 42 -31.02 -15.93 2.56
C GLN A 42 -31.07 -15.67 1.06
N ILE A 43 -31.41 -16.71 0.29
CA ILE A 43 -31.59 -16.64 -1.15
C ILE A 43 -33.06 -16.91 -1.44
N THR A 44 -33.75 -15.91 -1.96
CA THR A 44 -35.18 -15.98 -2.27
C THR A 44 -35.37 -16.21 -3.75
N CYS A 45 -36.07 -17.26 -4.09
CA CYS A 45 -36.56 -17.49 -5.43
C CYS A 45 -38.06 -17.20 -5.48
N SER A 46 -38.49 -16.44 -6.47
CA SER A 46 -39.89 -16.03 -6.63
C SER A 46 -40.35 -16.20 -8.07
N MET A 47 -41.60 -16.61 -8.22
CA MET A 47 -42.24 -16.76 -9.52
C MET A 47 -43.68 -16.29 -9.47
N SER A 48 -44.08 -15.55 -10.49
CA SER A 48 -45.49 -15.21 -10.76
C SER A 48 -45.93 -15.80 -12.10
N CYS A 49 -47.18 -16.30 -12.14
CA CYS A 49 -47.80 -16.82 -13.36
C CYS A 49 -49.01 -15.94 -13.72
N ASP A 50 -49.19 -15.67 -15.01
CA ASP A 50 -50.38 -14.96 -15.51
C ASP A 50 -51.64 -15.82 -15.33
N GLU A 51 -51.51 -17.14 -15.53
CA GLU A 51 -52.56 -18.13 -15.32
C GLU A 51 -51.98 -19.37 -14.58
N GLY A 52 -52.74 -19.90 -13.62
CA GLY A 52 -52.37 -21.08 -12.85
C GLY A 52 -51.57 -20.79 -11.57
N VAL A 53 -51.10 -21.85 -10.92
CA VAL A 53 -50.37 -21.77 -9.63
C VAL A 53 -48.87 -21.88 -9.88
N ALA A 54 -48.13 -20.85 -9.45
CA ALA A 54 -46.66 -20.85 -9.45
C ALA A 54 -46.14 -21.86 -8.43
N ARG A 55 -45.28 -22.79 -8.87
CA ARG A 55 -44.55 -23.70 -7.98
C ARG A 55 -43.07 -23.39 -8.03
N VAL A 56 -42.47 -23.12 -6.87
CA VAL A 56 -41.06 -22.78 -6.74
C VAL A 56 -40.44 -23.68 -5.68
N HIS A 57 -39.26 -24.23 -5.96
CA HIS A 57 -38.54 -25.07 -5.02
C HIS A 57 -37.04 -25.02 -5.30
N TRP A 58 -36.26 -25.34 -4.28
CA TRP A 58 -34.81 -25.50 -4.37
C TRP A 58 -34.45 -26.98 -4.51
N ARG A 59 -33.41 -27.28 -5.29
CA ARG A 59 -32.80 -28.61 -5.41
C ARG A 59 -31.28 -28.47 -5.53
N GLY A 60 -30.54 -29.50 -5.14
CA GLY A 60 -29.08 -29.53 -5.18
C GLY A 60 -28.60 -30.81 -4.51
N LEU A 61 -27.71 -31.55 -5.17
CA LEU A 61 -27.18 -32.83 -4.68
C LEU A 61 -25.76 -32.68 -4.10
N ASP A 62 -25.07 -31.62 -4.51
CA ASP A 62 -23.69 -31.27 -4.16
C ASP A 62 -23.60 -30.32 -2.95
N THR A 63 -24.74 -29.96 -2.36
CA THR A 63 -24.84 -28.96 -1.29
C THR A 63 -25.76 -29.45 -0.17
N SER A 64 -25.40 -29.12 1.07
CA SER A 64 -26.35 -29.03 2.18
C SER A 64 -27.39 -27.98 1.79
N LEU A 65 -28.60 -28.40 1.39
CA LEU A 65 -29.70 -27.48 1.05
C LEU A 65 -30.15 -26.60 2.23
N GLY A 66 -29.45 -26.64 3.36
CA GLY A 66 -29.71 -25.82 4.54
C GLY A 66 -31.15 -25.97 5.01
N SER A 67 -31.76 -24.84 5.36
CA SER A 67 -33.20 -24.77 5.66
C SER A 67 -33.93 -24.12 4.49
N VAL A 68 -34.86 -24.87 3.89
CA VAL A 68 -35.72 -24.39 2.80
C VAL A 68 -37.12 -24.11 3.34
N GLN A 69 -37.61 -22.90 3.10
CA GLN A 69 -38.99 -22.50 3.39
C GLN A 69 -39.73 -22.27 2.08
N THR A 70 -40.77 -23.05 1.82
CA THR A 70 -41.59 -22.94 0.60
C THR A 70 -42.91 -22.23 0.91
N LEU A 71 -43.17 -21.17 0.17
CA LEU A 71 -44.36 -20.31 0.23
C LEU A 71 -45.06 -20.33 -1.14
N PRO A 72 -46.34 -19.95 -1.24
CA PRO A 72 -47.01 -19.81 -2.53
C PRO A 72 -46.25 -18.84 -3.44
N GLY A 73 -45.77 -19.32 -4.59
CA GLY A 73 -44.98 -18.52 -5.55
C GLY A 73 -43.58 -18.11 -5.08
N SER A 74 -43.08 -18.59 -3.94
CA SER A 74 -41.74 -18.24 -3.44
C SER A 74 -41.08 -19.37 -2.65
N SER A 75 -39.76 -19.48 -2.73
CA SER A 75 -38.98 -20.46 -1.99
C SER A 75 -37.70 -19.81 -1.48
N ILE A 76 -37.50 -19.83 -0.16
CA ILE A 76 -36.38 -19.18 0.53
C ILE A 76 -35.39 -20.26 0.99
N LEU A 77 -34.15 -20.16 0.54
CA LEU A 77 -33.02 -20.99 0.97
C LEU A 77 -32.23 -20.22 2.02
N SER A 78 -32.10 -20.80 3.23
CA SER A 78 -31.28 -20.24 4.32
C SER A 78 -29.97 -21.00 4.44
N VAL A 79 -28.88 -20.29 4.16
CA VAL A 79 -27.48 -20.74 4.23
C VAL A 79 -26.92 -20.29 5.59
N ARG A 80 -26.19 -21.17 6.30
CA ARG A 80 -25.65 -20.90 7.63
C ARG A 80 -24.16 -20.54 7.63
N GLY A 81 -23.55 -20.49 6.46
CA GLY A 81 -22.12 -20.17 6.32
C GLY A 81 -21.25 -21.28 6.88
N MET A 82 -21.71 -22.55 6.83
CA MET A 82 -20.89 -23.72 7.12
C MET A 82 -20.14 -24.12 5.85
N LEU A 83 -18.93 -24.69 5.94
CA LEU A 83 -18.19 -25.11 4.75
C LEU A 83 -18.97 -26.10 3.87
N SER A 84 -19.78 -26.96 4.50
CA SER A 84 -20.69 -27.90 3.83
C SER A 84 -21.81 -27.24 3.01
N ASP A 85 -22.10 -25.96 3.25
CA ASP A 85 -23.10 -25.21 2.48
C ASP A 85 -22.55 -24.77 1.11
N THR A 86 -21.23 -24.87 0.90
CA THR A 86 -20.61 -24.66 -0.42
C THR A 86 -21.19 -25.64 -1.43
N GLY A 87 -21.51 -25.15 -2.63
CA GLY A 87 -22.07 -25.95 -3.72
C GLY A 87 -22.98 -25.14 -4.61
N THR A 88 -23.75 -25.79 -5.47
CA THR A 88 -24.54 -25.11 -6.51
C THR A 88 -26.04 -25.47 -6.42
N PRO A 89 -26.79 -24.89 -5.47
CA PRO A 89 -28.24 -25.03 -5.48
C PRO A 89 -28.87 -24.44 -6.75
N VAL A 90 -29.92 -25.10 -7.20
CA VAL A 90 -30.72 -24.72 -8.37
C VAL A 90 -32.13 -24.42 -7.89
N CYS A 91 -32.59 -23.19 -8.10
CA CYS A 91 -34.01 -22.89 -7.98
C CYS A 91 -34.72 -23.32 -9.26
N VAL A 92 -35.85 -24.01 -9.11
CA VAL A 92 -36.75 -24.36 -10.20
C VAL A 92 -38.14 -23.77 -9.95
N GLY A 93 -38.58 -22.92 -10.88
CA GLY A 93 -39.93 -22.39 -10.94
C GLY A 93 -40.73 -23.07 -12.06
N SER A 94 -42.03 -23.31 -11.86
CA SER A 94 -42.92 -23.81 -12.89
C SER A 94 -44.29 -23.14 -12.88
N CYS A 95 -44.78 -22.83 -14.09
CA CYS A 95 -46.11 -22.31 -14.39
C CYS A 95 -46.77 -23.22 -15.43
N GLY A 96 -47.65 -24.12 -15.00
CA GLY A 96 -48.29 -25.10 -15.90
C GLY A 96 -47.25 -26.01 -16.58
N SER A 97 -47.09 -25.87 -17.89
CA SER A 97 -46.13 -26.65 -18.71
C SER A 97 -44.76 -25.98 -18.88
N ARG A 98 -44.59 -24.73 -18.44
CA ARG A 98 -43.33 -24.00 -18.53
C ARG A 98 -42.54 -24.14 -17.25
N SER A 99 -41.25 -24.41 -17.37
CA SER A 99 -40.32 -24.44 -16.25
C SER A 99 -39.14 -23.51 -16.51
N PHE A 100 -38.65 -22.91 -15.43
CA PHE A 100 -37.52 -22.00 -15.41
C PHE A 100 -36.58 -22.46 -14.31
N GLN A 101 -35.29 -22.24 -14.51
CA GLN A 101 -34.29 -22.61 -13.52
C GLN A 101 -33.20 -21.54 -13.42
N HIS A 102 -32.66 -21.39 -12.22
CA HIS A 102 -31.52 -20.52 -11.95
C HIS A 102 -30.59 -21.21 -10.97
N SER A 103 -29.32 -21.32 -11.34
CA SER A 103 -28.28 -21.92 -10.50
C SER A 103 -27.51 -20.82 -9.77
N VAL A 104 -27.30 -21.00 -8.48
CA VAL A 104 -26.49 -20.10 -7.65
C VAL A 104 -25.33 -20.90 -7.08
N LYS A 105 -24.10 -20.48 -7.34
CA LYS A 105 -22.90 -21.06 -6.74
C LYS A 105 -22.61 -20.36 -5.43
N ILE A 106 -22.74 -21.10 -4.33
CA ILE A 106 -22.43 -20.62 -2.99
C ILE A 106 -20.98 -20.97 -2.68
N LEU A 107 -20.21 -19.94 -2.32
CA LEU A 107 -18.83 -20.06 -1.88
C LEU A 107 -18.75 -19.61 -0.42
N VAL A 108 -18.52 -20.54 0.50
CA VAL A 108 -18.24 -20.17 1.90
C VAL A 108 -16.75 -19.91 2.05
N TYR A 109 -16.39 -18.81 2.69
CA TYR A 109 -14.99 -18.42 2.91
C TYR A 109 -14.71 -18.10 4.37
N ALA A 110 -13.49 -18.33 4.81
CA ALA A 110 -12.94 -17.89 6.08
C ALA A 110 -11.70 -17.03 5.79
N PHE A 111 -11.69 -15.81 6.32
CA PHE A 111 -10.62 -14.84 6.13
C PHE A 111 -10.04 -14.46 7.51
N PRO A 112 -8.72 -14.32 7.66
CA PRO A 112 -8.11 -14.08 8.97
C PRO A 112 -8.53 -12.72 9.53
N ASP A 113 -8.93 -12.67 10.80
CA ASP A 113 -9.19 -11.41 11.52
C ASP A 113 -7.89 -10.63 11.81
N GLN A 114 -6.77 -11.34 11.93
CA GLN A 114 -5.45 -10.76 12.21
C GLN A 114 -4.33 -11.57 11.55
N LEU A 115 -3.21 -10.89 11.28
CA LEU A 115 -1.99 -11.50 10.75
C LEU A 115 -0.91 -11.55 11.83
N VAL A 116 -0.15 -12.64 11.84
CA VAL A 116 1.03 -12.82 12.68
C VAL A 116 2.26 -12.57 11.82
N VAL A 117 3.19 -11.74 12.31
CA VAL A 117 4.44 -11.43 11.61
C VAL A 117 5.63 -11.81 12.48
N SER A 118 6.68 -12.32 11.84
CA SER A 118 7.95 -12.60 12.53
C SER A 118 9.13 -12.28 11.60
N PRO A 119 10.13 -11.51 12.04
CA PRO A 119 10.24 -10.89 13.36
C PRO A 119 9.23 -9.76 13.59
N GLU A 120 8.99 -9.41 14.86
CA GLU A 120 8.07 -8.32 15.23
C GLU A 120 8.60 -6.92 14.86
N PHE A 121 9.91 -6.79 14.68
CA PHE A 121 10.59 -5.58 14.25
C PHE A 121 11.81 -5.91 13.39
N LEU A 122 12.23 -4.96 12.57
CA LEU A 122 13.34 -5.10 11.65
C LEU A 122 14.51 -4.21 12.04
N VAL A 123 15.72 -4.72 11.84
CA VAL A 123 16.96 -3.96 12.07
C VAL A 123 17.58 -3.54 10.72
N PRO A 124 17.86 -2.24 10.50
CA PRO A 124 18.56 -1.79 9.30
C PRO A 124 19.95 -2.43 9.15
N GLY A 125 20.36 -2.69 7.90
CA GLY A 125 21.70 -3.22 7.59
C GLY A 125 21.94 -4.70 7.91
N GLN A 126 20.91 -5.44 8.35
CA GLN A 126 21.00 -6.89 8.56
C GLN A 126 20.13 -7.65 7.54
N ASP A 127 20.69 -8.73 6.99
CA ASP A 127 19.96 -9.66 6.14
C ASP A 127 18.97 -10.45 7.02
N GLN A 128 17.67 -10.21 6.81
CA GLN A 128 16.60 -10.80 7.62
C GLN A 128 15.57 -11.49 6.74
N VAL A 129 14.93 -12.52 7.28
CA VAL A 129 13.78 -13.18 6.68
C VAL A 129 12.54 -12.74 7.43
N VAL A 130 11.56 -12.23 6.70
CA VAL A 130 10.23 -11.90 7.24
C VAL A 130 9.28 -13.02 6.89
N SER A 131 8.46 -13.38 7.87
CA SER A 131 7.34 -14.28 7.71
C SER A 131 6.05 -13.55 8.07
N CYS A 132 5.00 -13.86 7.32
CA CYS A 132 3.66 -13.41 7.59
C CYS A 132 2.72 -14.61 7.50
N THR A 133 2.01 -14.84 8.59
CA THR A 133 1.15 -15.99 8.79
C THR A 133 -0.29 -15.52 8.95
N ALA A 134 -1.18 -16.14 8.19
CA ALA A 134 -2.62 -16.03 8.34
C ALA A 134 -3.18 -17.38 8.80
N HIS A 135 -4.10 -17.32 9.76
CA HIS A 135 -4.74 -18.47 10.38
C HIS A 135 -6.22 -18.55 9.96
N ASN A 136 -6.85 -19.71 10.14
CA ASN A 136 -8.28 -19.90 9.90
C ASN A 136 -8.74 -19.47 8.50
N ILE A 137 -7.99 -19.87 7.46
CA ILE A 137 -8.26 -19.48 6.07
C ILE A 137 -9.01 -20.57 5.31
N TRP A 138 -9.98 -20.16 4.50
CA TRP A 138 -10.61 -20.99 3.48
C TRP A 138 -11.23 -20.13 2.37
N PRO A 139 -11.11 -20.49 1.08
CA PRO A 139 -10.19 -21.49 0.54
C PRO A 139 -8.74 -20.98 0.62
N ALA A 140 -7.78 -21.91 0.66
CA ALA A 140 -6.35 -21.58 0.72
C ALA A 140 -5.64 -21.78 -0.63
N ASP A 141 -6.40 -21.79 -1.73
CA ASP A 141 -5.81 -21.95 -3.06
C ASP A 141 -5.08 -20.64 -3.49
N PRO A 142 -4.02 -20.75 -4.30
CA PRO A 142 -3.20 -19.59 -4.69
C PRO A 142 -3.92 -18.63 -5.64
N ASN A 143 -5.08 -18.99 -6.21
CA ASN A 143 -5.84 -18.07 -7.06
C ASN A 143 -6.76 -17.17 -6.23
N SER A 144 -7.23 -17.66 -5.08
CA SER A 144 -8.06 -16.88 -4.16
C SER A 144 -7.24 -16.09 -3.15
N LEU A 145 -6.12 -16.62 -2.64
CA LEU A 145 -5.35 -15.99 -1.57
C LEU A 145 -3.96 -15.56 -2.05
N SER A 146 -3.57 -14.32 -1.73
CA SER A 146 -2.24 -13.79 -2.04
C SER A 146 -1.65 -12.99 -0.89
N PHE A 147 -0.32 -13.07 -0.78
CA PHE A 147 0.47 -12.32 0.19
C PHE A 147 1.35 -11.30 -0.52
N ALA A 148 1.51 -10.13 0.09
CA ALA A 148 2.41 -9.09 -0.39
C ALA A 148 3.15 -8.46 0.79
N LEU A 149 4.45 -8.22 0.60
CA LEU A 149 5.24 -7.39 1.49
C LEU A 149 5.35 -6.00 0.87
N LEU A 150 4.99 -4.97 1.61
CA LEU A 150 4.78 -3.62 1.09
C LEU A 150 5.65 -2.59 1.82
N LEU A 151 6.11 -1.60 1.08
CA LEU A 151 6.66 -0.35 1.58
C LEU A 151 5.66 0.77 1.24
N GLY A 152 5.01 1.33 2.25
CA GLY A 152 3.81 2.13 2.03
C GLY A 152 2.76 1.29 1.31
N GLU A 153 2.31 1.75 0.13
CA GLU A 153 1.33 1.05 -0.72
C GLU A 153 1.95 0.19 -1.84
N GLN A 154 3.27 0.23 -1.99
CA GLN A 154 3.95 -0.43 -3.10
C GLN A 154 4.55 -1.76 -2.64
N ARG A 155 4.59 -2.75 -3.53
CA ARG A 155 5.28 -4.01 -3.24
C ARG A 155 6.77 -3.74 -3.05
N LEU A 156 7.35 -4.35 -2.02
CA LEU A 156 8.76 -4.19 -1.71
C LEU A 156 9.60 -4.82 -2.82
N GLU A 157 10.25 -3.96 -3.60
CA GLU A 157 11.18 -4.39 -4.65
C GLU A 157 12.42 -5.06 -4.04
N GLY A 158 12.95 -6.08 -4.72
CA GLY A 158 14.11 -6.85 -4.26
C GLY A 158 13.83 -7.87 -3.16
N ALA A 159 12.61 -7.92 -2.61
CA ALA A 159 12.21 -8.97 -1.67
C ALA A 159 12.02 -10.30 -2.41
N GLN A 160 12.77 -11.33 -2.01
CA GLN A 160 12.65 -12.65 -2.62
C GLN A 160 11.63 -13.49 -1.86
N ALA A 161 10.47 -13.72 -2.47
CA ALA A 161 9.45 -14.63 -1.94
C ALA A 161 9.97 -16.08 -1.93
N LEU A 162 9.83 -16.75 -0.80
CA LEU A 162 10.07 -18.18 -0.64
C LEU A 162 8.77 -18.95 -0.92
N GLU A 163 8.87 -20.27 -1.02
CA GLU A 163 7.70 -21.13 -1.19
C GLU A 163 6.74 -20.98 0.00
N PRO A 164 5.44 -20.76 -0.24
CA PRO A 164 4.45 -20.64 0.83
C PRO A 164 4.27 -21.98 1.54
N GLU A 165 4.12 -21.92 2.86
CA GLU A 165 3.81 -23.08 3.69
C GLU A 165 2.33 -23.12 4.01
N GLN A 166 1.72 -24.28 3.75
CA GLN A 166 0.32 -24.58 4.05
C GLN A 166 0.24 -25.69 5.09
N GLU A 167 -0.47 -25.43 6.18
CA GLU A 167 -0.74 -26.42 7.22
C GLU A 167 -2.25 -26.49 7.49
N GLU A 168 -2.77 -27.69 7.73
CA GLU A 168 -4.16 -27.88 8.15
C GLU A 168 -4.33 -27.57 9.64
N GLU A 169 -5.27 -26.70 9.96
CA GLU A 169 -5.72 -26.39 11.31
C GLU A 169 -7.03 -27.13 11.57
N ILE A 170 -6.95 -28.20 12.36
CA ILE A 170 -8.13 -28.93 12.81
C ILE A 170 -8.72 -28.18 14.00
N GLN A 171 -9.85 -27.51 13.78
CA GLN A 171 -10.64 -26.99 14.89
C GLN A 171 -11.36 -28.17 15.57
N GLU A 172 -11.11 -28.35 16.86
CA GLU A 172 -11.65 -29.45 17.68
C GLU A 172 -13.19 -29.54 17.67
N ALA A 173 -13.89 -28.46 17.26
CA ALA A 173 -15.34 -28.34 17.34
C ALA A 173 -16.12 -28.60 16.04
N GLU A 174 -15.54 -28.45 14.84
CA GLU A 174 -16.30 -28.46 13.57
C GLU A 174 -15.89 -29.52 12.54
N GLY A 175 -14.89 -30.36 12.84
CA GLY A 175 -14.52 -31.51 11.99
C GLY A 175 -14.09 -31.17 10.55
N THR A 176 -14.02 -29.90 10.19
CA THR A 176 -13.64 -29.41 8.86
C THR A 176 -12.36 -28.57 9.01
N PRO A 177 -11.25 -28.95 8.35
CA PRO A 177 -9.98 -28.28 8.54
C PRO A 177 -10.00 -26.90 7.86
N LEU A 178 -9.59 -25.87 8.59
CA LEU A 178 -9.15 -24.61 8.00
C LEU A 178 -7.65 -24.69 7.71
N PHE A 179 -7.09 -23.67 7.07
CA PHE A 179 -5.66 -23.64 6.77
C PHE A 179 -4.96 -22.49 7.46
N ARG A 180 -3.72 -22.78 7.85
CA ARG A 180 -2.68 -21.82 8.18
C ARG A 180 -1.78 -21.64 6.96
N MET A 181 -1.63 -20.41 6.51
CA MET A 181 -0.74 -20.06 5.41
C MET A 181 0.36 -19.13 5.89
N THR A 182 1.61 -19.47 5.60
CA THR A 182 2.77 -18.63 5.90
C THR A 182 3.54 -18.31 4.63
N GLN A 183 3.60 -17.03 4.29
CA GLN A 183 4.49 -16.53 3.25
C GLN A 183 5.76 -15.97 3.88
N ARG A 184 6.92 -16.34 3.32
CA ARG A 184 8.21 -15.79 3.73
C ARG A 184 8.89 -15.00 2.63
N TRP A 185 9.66 -13.99 3.02
CA TRP A 185 10.49 -13.20 2.12
C TRP A 185 11.88 -13.02 2.71
N ARG A 186 12.92 -13.20 1.90
CA ARG A 186 14.25 -12.67 2.23
C ARG A 186 14.28 -11.19 1.89
N LEU A 187 14.57 -10.34 2.87
CA LEU A 187 14.62 -8.90 2.66
C LEU A 187 15.90 -8.48 1.96
N PRO A 188 15.84 -7.47 1.06
CA PRO A 188 17.03 -6.76 0.66
C PRO A 188 17.58 -5.94 1.84
N SER A 189 18.83 -5.51 1.74
CA SER A 189 19.41 -4.56 2.70
C SER A 189 18.62 -3.25 2.68
N LEU A 190 17.91 -2.97 3.78
CA LEU A 190 17.18 -1.72 3.98
C LEU A 190 18.18 -0.56 3.95
N GLY A 191 18.00 0.38 3.02
CA GLY A 191 18.92 1.49 2.79
C GLY A 191 19.00 2.47 3.97
N THR A 192 19.83 3.50 3.83
CA THR A 192 19.90 4.63 4.77
C THR A 192 19.42 5.90 4.06
N PRO A 193 18.34 6.57 4.51
CA PRO A 193 17.58 6.26 5.72
C PRO A 193 16.70 5.00 5.56
N ALA A 194 16.61 4.21 6.62
CA ALA A 194 15.77 3.03 6.62
C ALA A 194 14.29 3.46 6.67
N PRO A 195 13.40 2.77 5.93
CA PRO A 195 11.98 3.08 5.99
C PRO A 195 11.47 2.86 7.42
N PRO A 196 10.46 3.61 7.87
CA PRO A 196 9.97 3.50 9.25
C PRO A 196 9.31 2.15 9.54
N ALA A 197 8.62 1.57 8.56
CA ALA A 197 7.95 0.28 8.67
C ALA A 197 7.76 -0.37 7.30
N LEU A 198 7.71 -1.71 7.30
CA LEU A 198 7.15 -2.49 6.21
C LEU A 198 5.76 -2.98 6.60
N HIS A 199 4.98 -3.43 5.63
CA HIS A 199 3.65 -3.98 5.88
C HIS A 199 3.51 -5.33 5.21
N CYS A 200 3.12 -6.35 5.96
CA CYS A 200 2.55 -7.54 5.36
C CYS A 200 1.09 -7.27 5.00
N GLN A 201 0.67 -7.66 3.81
CA GLN A 201 -0.71 -7.66 3.38
C GLN A 201 -1.12 -9.05 2.90
N VAL A 202 -2.27 -9.51 3.37
CA VAL A 202 -3.00 -10.66 2.81
C VAL A 202 -4.21 -10.15 2.07
N THR A 203 -4.44 -10.67 0.86
CA THR A 203 -5.58 -10.33 0.02
C THR A 203 -6.28 -11.60 -0.43
N MET A 204 -7.58 -11.71 -0.17
CA MET A 204 -8.45 -12.75 -0.69
C MET A 204 -9.34 -12.18 -1.80
N GLN A 205 -9.27 -12.78 -2.98
CA GLN A 205 -10.04 -12.44 -4.16
C GLN A 205 -11.05 -13.53 -4.44
N LEU A 206 -12.32 -13.19 -4.25
CA LEU A 206 -13.48 -14.03 -4.54
C LEU A 206 -14.34 -13.32 -5.60
N PRO A 207 -15.28 -14.03 -6.24
CA PRO A 207 -16.21 -13.41 -7.18
C PRO A 207 -16.92 -12.21 -6.55
N LYS A 208 -16.68 -11.01 -7.10
CA LYS A 208 -17.25 -9.72 -6.65
C LYS A 208 -16.90 -9.32 -5.20
N LEU A 209 -15.95 -9.99 -4.56
CA LEU A 209 -15.55 -9.69 -3.18
C LEU A 209 -14.02 -9.73 -3.07
N VAL A 210 -13.44 -8.63 -2.59
CA VAL A 210 -12.01 -8.55 -2.29
C VAL A 210 -11.86 -8.17 -0.83
N LEU A 211 -11.15 -8.99 -0.08
CA LEU A 211 -10.85 -8.80 1.33
C LEU A 211 -9.36 -8.57 1.50
N THR A 212 -9.00 -7.61 2.34
CA THR A 212 -7.59 -7.26 2.58
C THR A 212 -7.36 -7.07 4.06
N HIS A 213 -6.29 -7.64 4.59
CA HIS A 213 -5.78 -7.36 5.93
C HIS A 213 -4.30 -7.00 5.85
N ARG A 214 -3.89 -6.09 6.73
CA ARG A 214 -2.53 -5.54 6.75
C ARG A 214 -1.98 -5.54 8.16
N LYS A 215 -0.69 -5.86 8.30
CA LYS A 215 0.05 -5.83 9.55
C LYS A 215 1.37 -5.10 9.36
N GLU A 216 1.60 -4.11 10.21
CA GLU A 216 2.83 -3.32 10.23
C GLU A 216 3.97 -4.12 10.87
N ILE A 217 5.17 -3.94 10.32
CA ILE A 217 6.44 -4.47 10.81
C ILE A 217 7.38 -3.27 10.98
N PRO A 218 7.50 -2.72 12.20
CA PRO A 218 8.33 -1.55 12.46
C PRO A 218 9.81 -1.82 12.19
N VAL A 219 10.53 -0.81 11.71
CA VAL A 219 11.99 -0.85 11.53
C VAL A 219 12.64 0.03 12.61
N LEU A 220 13.58 -0.54 13.35
CA LEU A 220 14.29 0.18 14.41
C LEU A 220 15.19 1.26 13.81
N GLN A 221 14.88 2.52 14.11
CA GLN A 221 15.72 3.67 13.77
C GLN A 221 16.94 3.70 14.69
N SER A 222 18.15 3.79 14.13
CA SER A 222 19.35 4.04 14.93
C SER A 222 19.28 5.46 15.49
N GLN A 223 19.02 5.59 16.79
CA GLN A 223 19.12 6.88 17.48
C GLN A 223 20.59 7.30 17.55
N THR A 224 21.07 8.06 16.58
CA THR A 224 22.25 8.91 16.79
C THR A 224 21.77 10.15 17.53
N SER A 225 21.56 10.03 18.85
CA SER A 225 21.37 11.20 19.71
C SER A 225 22.65 12.03 19.68
N PRO A 226 22.63 13.33 19.30
CA PRO A 226 23.75 14.21 19.54
C PRO A 226 23.95 14.29 21.05
N LYS A 227 25.10 13.82 21.54
CA LYS A 227 25.54 14.11 22.91
C LYS A 227 25.59 15.64 23.04
N PRO A 228 24.84 16.27 23.95
CA PRO A 228 24.90 17.72 24.10
C PRO A 228 26.34 18.12 24.46
N PRO A 229 26.85 19.25 23.93
CA PRO A 229 28.17 19.74 24.28
C PRO A 229 28.18 20.04 25.78
N ASN A 230 29.08 19.38 26.51
CA ASN A 230 29.38 19.72 27.90
C ASN A 230 29.74 21.21 27.93
N THR A 231 28.79 22.00 28.42
CA THR A 231 28.99 23.42 28.67
C THR A 231 29.89 23.51 29.89
N THR A 232 31.10 24.00 29.66
CA THR A 232 32.02 24.51 30.66
C THR A 232 31.24 25.40 31.63
N SER A 233 31.03 24.92 32.85
CA SER A 233 30.63 25.74 33.99
C SER A 233 31.84 25.83 34.91
N ALA A 234 32.46 27.00 34.89
CA ALA A 234 33.47 27.41 35.85
C ALA A 234 32.78 27.90 37.11
N GLU A 235 33.28 27.50 38.29
CA GLU A 235 33.28 28.31 39.52
C GLU A 235 34.30 27.73 40.54
N PRO A 236 34.70 28.47 41.59
CA PRO A 236 36.08 28.94 41.63
C PRO A 236 36.80 28.76 43.00
N TYR A 237 38.12 28.99 42.98
CA TYR A 237 39.11 29.23 44.06
C TYR A 237 39.01 28.45 45.40
N ILE A 238 40.10 27.82 45.85
CA ILE A 238 40.88 28.20 47.06
C ILE A 238 42.32 27.65 46.94
N LEU A 239 43.29 28.51 47.26
CA LEU A 239 44.74 28.26 47.36
C LEU A 239 45.11 27.28 48.49
N THR A 240 46.11 26.41 48.27
CA THR A 240 47.16 26.18 49.27
C THR A 240 48.47 25.70 48.62
N SER A 241 49.56 26.37 48.97
CA SER A 241 50.93 26.18 48.53
C SER A 241 51.62 24.91 49.04
N SER A 242 52.73 24.59 48.36
CA SER A 242 54.03 24.04 48.83
C SER A 242 54.40 22.77 48.05
N SER A 243 55.65 22.46 47.71
CA SER A 243 56.91 23.19 47.57
C SER A 243 57.88 22.22 46.87
N THR A 244 59.03 22.75 46.48
CA THR A 244 60.32 22.06 46.36
C THR A 244 60.69 21.53 44.99
N ALA A 245 61.65 22.27 44.43
CA ALA A 245 62.47 21.99 43.29
C ALA A 245 63.40 20.79 43.53
N GLU A 246 63.81 20.14 42.45
CA GLU A 246 65.22 19.85 42.25
C GLU A 246 65.54 19.95 40.76
N ALA A 247 66.51 20.82 40.48
CA ALA A 247 67.10 21.05 39.18
C ALA A 247 68.49 20.40 39.19
N VAL A 248 68.86 19.65 38.15
CA VAL A 248 70.27 19.57 37.73
C VAL A 248 70.32 19.52 36.21
N SER A 249 71.03 20.50 35.67
CA SER A 249 71.37 20.74 34.27
C SER A 249 72.81 20.28 34.02
N THR A 250 73.10 19.71 32.84
CA THR A 250 74.32 19.88 31.99
C THR A 250 74.35 18.77 30.93
N GLY A 251 74.70 18.98 29.65
CA GLY A 251 75.21 20.16 28.96
C GLY A 251 75.11 20.00 27.42
N LEU A 252 75.28 21.12 26.72
CA LEU A 252 75.38 21.25 25.26
C LEU A 252 76.78 20.86 24.74
N ASN A 253 76.88 20.32 23.51
CA ASN A 253 77.62 20.98 22.41
C ASN A 253 77.48 20.33 21.01
N ILE A 254 76.90 21.10 20.06
CA ILE A 254 77.27 21.43 18.64
C ILE A 254 77.90 20.31 17.76
N THR A 255 77.51 19.99 16.52
CA THR A 255 77.37 20.76 15.24
C THR A 255 76.95 19.73 14.17
N THR A 256 75.97 19.87 13.27
CA THR A 256 76.03 20.49 11.91
C THR A 256 74.68 20.27 11.18
N LEU A 257 74.24 21.24 10.37
CA LEU A 257 73.24 21.17 9.27
C LEU A 257 74.04 21.50 7.96
N PRO A 258 73.58 21.30 6.69
CA PRO A 258 72.23 20.98 6.24
C PRO A 258 72.09 20.03 5.04
N SER A 259 70.88 19.47 4.80
CA SER A 259 70.35 19.21 3.44
C SER A 259 68.87 18.78 3.45
N ALA A 260 68.12 19.45 2.57
CA ALA A 260 66.74 19.30 2.08
C ALA A 260 65.84 18.13 2.56
N PRO A 261 64.55 18.38 2.89
CA PRO A 261 63.56 17.33 3.11
C PRO A 261 62.97 16.80 1.79
N PRO A 262 63.02 15.48 1.53
CA PRO A 262 62.20 14.85 0.50
C PRO A 262 60.79 14.57 1.06
N TYR A 263 59.78 14.95 0.29
CA TYR A 263 58.37 14.53 0.34
C TYR A 263 58.03 13.36 1.30
N PRO A 264 57.06 13.50 2.22
CA PRO A 264 56.56 12.36 2.98
C PRO A 264 55.79 11.42 2.04
N LYS A 265 56.47 10.33 1.65
CA LYS A 265 55.84 9.13 1.07
C LYS A 265 54.77 8.65 2.04
N LEU A 266 53.53 8.59 1.54
CA LEU A 266 52.44 7.82 2.12
C LEU A 266 52.94 6.38 2.37
N SER A 267 53.12 5.99 3.63
CA SER A 267 53.17 4.58 4.00
C SER A 267 51.77 4.01 3.85
N PRO A 268 51.59 2.90 3.10
CA PRO A 268 50.31 2.23 3.02
C PRO A 268 50.05 1.59 4.38
N ARG A 269 49.03 2.08 5.08
CA ARG A 269 48.50 1.41 6.26
C ARG A 269 47.77 0.17 5.76
N THR A 270 48.48 -0.94 5.70
CA THR A 270 47.92 -2.28 5.49
C THR A 270 47.08 -2.62 6.73
N LEU A 271 45.84 -2.12 6.77
CA LEU A 271 44.83 -2.65 7.66
C LEU A 271 44.16 -3.79 6.89
N SER A 272 44.68 -4.99 7.10
CA SER A 272 44.04 -6.24 6.70
C SER A 272 42.64 -6.27 7.33
N SER A 273 41.62 -5.91 6.55
CA SER A 273 40.23 -6.15 6.89
C SER A 273 39.94 -7.60 6.55
N GLU A 274 39.94 -8.46 7.56
CA GLU A 274 39.56 -9.88 7.51
C GLU A 274 38.03 -10.04 7.33
N GLY A 275 37.49 -9.40 6.30
CA GLY A 275 36.09 -9.47 5.90
C GLY A 275 35.97 -9.55 4.38
N PRO A 276 34.91 -10.20 3.85
CA PRO A 276 34.69 -10.24 2.42
C PRO A 276 34.55 -8.82 1.88
N CYS A 277 35.39 -8.47 0.91
CA CYS A 277 35.40 -7.12 0.37
C CYS A 277 34.10 -6.84 -0.40
N ARG A 278 33.45 -5.70 -0.11
CA ARG A 278 32.18 -5.30 -0.72
C ARG A 278 32.28 -3.89 -1.32
N PRO A 279 31.71 -3.64 -2.52
CA PRO A 279 31.63 -2.30 -3.09
C PRO A 279 30.71 -1.38 -2.26
N LYS A 280 30.99 -0.09 -2.26
CA LYS A 280 30.21 0.96 -1.59
C LYS A 280 29.76 2.01 -2.60
N ILE A 281 28.53 2.50 -2.46
CA ILE A 281 28.00 3.59 -3.29
C ILE A 281 27.95 4.87 -2.47
N HIS A 282 28.49 5.96 -3.01
CA HIS A 282 28.45 7.31 -2.47
C HIS A 282 27.63 8.20 -3.41
N GLN A 283 26.89 9.15 -2.83
CA GLN A 283 26.16 10.17 -3.58
C GLN A 283 26.87 11.50 -3.40
N ASP A 284 27.28 12.13 -4.50
CA ASP A 284 27.79 13.51 -4.48
C ASP A 284 26.62 14.47 -4.73
N LEU A 285 26.36 15.34 -3.76
CA LEU A 285 25.31 16.36 -3.82
C LEU A 285 25.87 17.73 -4.22
N GLU A 286 27.20 17.91 -4.20
CA GLU A 286 27.86 19.21 -4.43
C GLU A 286 28.19 19.44 -5.91
N ALA A 287 28.44 18.37 -6.68
CA ALA A 287 28.86 18.45 -8.09
C ALA A 287 27.73 18.27 -9.14
N GLY A 288 26.47 18.21 -8.71
CA GLY A 288 25.34 17.73 -9.53
C GLY A 288 25.11 16.24 -9.32
N TRP A 289 23.89 15.75 -9.57
CA TRP A 289 23.48 14.37 -9.27
C TRP A 289 24.44 13.36 -9.93
N GLU A 290 25.35 12.78 -9.12
CA GLU A 290 26.32 11.77 -9.52
C GLU A 290 26.45 10.71 -8.40
N LEU A 291 26.42 9.44 -8.80
CA LEU A 291 26.66 8.31 -7.92
C LEU A 291 28.02 7.70 -8.21
N LEU A 292 28.81 7.46 -7.16
CA LEU A 292 30.12 6.81 -7.23
C LEU A 292 30.06 5.44 -6.54
N CYS A 293 30.28 4.38 -7.29
CA CYS A 293 30.56 3.05 -6.76
C CYS A 293 32.07 2.84 -6.64
N GLU A 294 32.56 2.46 -5.46
CA GLU A 294 33.98 2.19 -5.19
C GLU A 294 34.20 0.87 -4.45
N ALA A 295 35.25 0.13 -4.81
CA ALA A 295 35.68 -1.09 -4.14
C ALA A 295 37.17 -1.05 -3.74
N SER A 296 37.48 -0.94 -2.45
CA SER A 296 38.86 -0.92 -1.93
C SER A 296 39.43 -2.33 -1.74
N CYS A 297 39.38 -3.17 -2.77
CA CYS A 297 39.51 -4.63 -2.65
C CYS A 297 40.84 -5.23 -3.15
N GLY A 298 41.90 -4.42 -3.20
CA GLY A 298 43.20 -4.83 -3.76
C GLY A 298 43.28 -4.66 -5.29
N PRO A 299 44.47 -4.86 -5.89
CA PRO A 299 44.68 -4.63 -7.31
C PRO A 299 43.95 -5.66 -8.18
N GLY A 300 43.46 -5.24 -9.36
CA GLY A 300 42.80 -6.12 -10.33
C GLY A 300 41.27 -6.22 -10.19
N VAL A 301 40.69 -5.43 -9.29
CA VAL A 301 39.24 -5.34 -9.08
C VAL A 301 38.62 -4.30 -10.02
N THR A 302 37.52 -4.67 -10.66
CA THR A 302 36.67 -3.76 -11.42
C THR A 302 35.26 -3.66 -10.82
N VAL A 303 34.65 -2.49 -10.91
CA VAL A 303 33.25 -2.28 -10.53
C VAL A 303 32.47 -1.71 -11.71
N ARG A 304 31.20 -2.12 -11.81
CA ARG A 304 30.30 -1.66 -12.87
C ARG A 304 28.87 -1.58 -12.38
N TRP A 305 28.10 -0.71 -13.00
CA TRP A 305 26.66 -0.58 -12.74
C TRP A 305 25.89 -1.69 -13.46
N THR A 306 24.91 -2.28 -12.78
CA THR A 306 24.09 -3.37 -13.33
C THR A 306 22.59 -3.06 -13.33
N LEU A 307 22.13 -2.13 -12.50
CA LEU A 307 20.73 -1.72 -12.42
C LEU A 307 20.64 -0.23 -12.11
N ALA A 308 19.70 0.44 -12.75
CA ALA A 308 19.29 1.81 -12.47
C ALA A 308 17.78 1.94 -12.81
N PRO A 309 17.06 2.91 -12.23
CA PRO A 309 15.63 3.09 -12.50
C PRO A 309 15.38 3.39 -13.98
N GLY A 310 14.40 2.70 -14.57
CA GLY A 310 14.15 2.71 -16.01
C GLY A 310 15.10 1.78 -16.74
N ASP A 311 16.16 2.33 -17.34
CA ASP A 311 17.19 1.57 -18.04
C ASP A 311 18.57 2.20 -17.87
N LEU A 312 19.59 1.36 -17.68
CA LEU A 312 20.95 1.79 -17.43
C LEU A 312 21.59 2.52 -18.63
N ALA A 313 21.08 2.30 -19.84
CA ALA A 313 21.55 3.01 -21.04
C ALA A 313 21.15 4.49 -21.08
N THR A 314 20.18 4.91 -20.27
CA THR A 314 19.71 6.30 -20.18
C THR A 314 20.63 7.20 -19.36
N TYR A 315 21.59 6.60 -18.65
CA TYR A 315 22.53 7.29 -17.78
C TYR A 315 23.92 7.40 -18.43
N HIS A 316 24.64 8.45 -18.08
CA HIS A 316 26.04 8.58 -18.44
C HIS A 316 26.89 7.73 -17.48
N LYS A 317 27.70 6.83 -18.04
CA LYS A 317 28.53 5.88 -17.29
C LYS A 317 30.00 6.16 -17.54
N ARG A 318 30.79 6.21 -16.46
CA ARG A 318 32.25 6.27 -16.50
C ARG A 318 32.79 5.17 -15.60
N GLU A 319 33.66 4.31 -16.10
CA GLU A 319 34.22 3.19 -15.33
C GLU A 319 35.76 3.27 -15.38
N ALA A 320 36.40 3.21 -14.21
CA ALA A 320 37.85 3.23 -14.06
C ALA A 320 38.29 2.25 -12.99
N GLY A 321 38.44 0.97 -13.38
CA GLY A 321 38.91 -0.08 -12.48
C GLY A 321 37.99 -0.23 -11.26
N ALA A 322 38.54 0.03 -10.08
CA ALA A 322 37.84 -0.09 -8.80
C ALA A 322 36.78 0.99 -8.52
N GLN A 323 36.56 1.93 -9.46
CA GLN A 323 35.59 3.02 -9.34
C GLN A 323 34.70 3.11 -10.58
N ALA A 324 33.40 3.38 -10.38
CA ALA A 324 32.43 3.62 -11.45
C ALA A 324 31.47 4.75 -11.07
N TRP A 325 31.27 5.71 -11.98
CA TRP A 325 30.39 6.87 -11.82
C TRP A 325 29.15 6.74 -12.71
N LEU A 326 28.02 7.22 -12.20
CA LEU A 326 26.73 7.27 -12.88
C LEU A 326 26.11 8.67 -12.72
N SER A 327 25.76 9.34 -13.82
CA SER A 327 25.17 10.68 -13.79
C SER A 327 24.10 10.89 -14.87
N VAL A 328 23.28 11.92 -14.71
CA VAL A 328 22.24 12.35 -15.67
C VAL A 328 22.67 13.68 -16.30
N LEU A 329 22.77 13.73 -17.63
CA LEU A 329 23.14 14.92 -18.40
C LEU A 329 22.00 15.30 -19.35
N PRO A 330 21.46 16.53 -19.32
CA PRO A 330 21.67 17.61 -18.35
C PRO A 330 21.09 17.28 -16.96
N PRO A 331 21.50 17.97 -15.87
CA PRO A 331 21.04 17.67 -14.51
C PRO A 331 19.51 17.82 -14.42
N GLY A 332 18.83 16.67 -14.44
CA GLY A 332 17.39 16.54 -14.30
C GLY A 332 16.96 16.40 -12.84
N PRO A 333 15.65 16.32 -12.56
CA PRO A 333 15.16 15.96 -11.23
C PRO A 333 15.73 14.59 -10.83
N MET A 334 16.05 14.43 -9.55
CA MET A 334 16.58 13.18 -9.01
C MET A 334 15.60 12.05 -9.31
N VAL A 335 16.07 10.99 -9.97
CA VAL A 335 15.24 9.83 -10.29
C VAL A 335 15.15 8.96 -9.05
N GLU A 336 13.92 8.73 -8.59
CA GLU A 336 13.64 7.82 -7.49
C GLU A 336 13.83 6.37 -7.93
N GLY A 337 14.54 5.59 -7.12
CA GLY A 337 14.60 4.15 -7.30
C GLY A 337 15.95 3.54 -6.92
N TRP A 338 16.09 2.26 -7.24
CA TRP A 338 17.27 1.45 -6.89
C TRP A 338 18.37 1.53 -7.93
N PHE A 339 19.61 1.59 -7.43
CA PHE A 339 20.84 1.50 -8.21
C PHE A 339 21.66 0.32 -7.70
N GLN A 340 22.18 -0.50 -8.61
CA GLN A 340 22.96 -1.67 -8.28
C GLN A 340 24.34 -1.60 -8.91
N CYS A 341 25.37 -1.82 -8.10
CA CYS A 341 26.74 -1.94 -8.54
C CYS A 341 27.29 -3.33 -8.22
N ARG A 342 27.99 -3.92 -9.18
CA ARG A 342 28.62 -5.25 -9.08
C ARG A 342 30.12 -5.12 -9.18
N GLN A 343 30.81 -5.87 -8.32
CA GLN A 343 32.25 -6.04 -8.35
C GLN A 343 32.63 -7.33 -9.10
N ASP A 344 33.66 -7.23 -9.95
CA ASP A 344 34.30 -8.36 -10.62
C ASP A 344 35.83 -8.34 -10.31
N PRO A 345 36.47 -9.49 -10.05
CA PRO A 345 35.90 -10.82 -9.80
C PRO A 345 35.30 -10.95 -8.38
N GLY A 346 34.41 -11.93 -8.19
CA GLY A 346 33.77 -12.21 -6.90
C GLY A 346 32.26 -11.95 -6.88
N GLY A 347 31.75 -11.17 -7.83
CA GLY A 347 30.32 -10.99 -8.07
C GLY A 347 29.55 -10.37 -6.91
N GLN A 348 30.25 -9.77 -5.93
CA GLN A 348 29.62 -9.06 -4.82
C GLN A 348 28.86 -7.85 -5.35
N VAL A 349 27.66 -7.66 -4.83
CA VAL A 349 26.73 -6.64 -5.28
C VAL A 349 26.41 -5.70 -4.13
N THR A 350 26.27 -4.42 -4.42
CA THR A 350 25.78 -3.39 -3.50
C THR A 350 24.64 -2.63 -4.13
N ASN A 351 23.66 -2.25 -3.32
CA ASN A 351 22.44 -1.57 -3.75
C ASN A 351 22.28 -0.26 -2.99
N LEU A 352 21.83 0.79 -3.68
CA LEU A 352 21.47 2.07 -3.09
C LEU A 352 20.10 2.50 -3.61
N TYR A 353 19.19 2.85 -2.71
CA TYR A 353 17.94 3.52 -3.07
C TYR A 353 18.12 5.02 -2.93
N VAL A 354 17.79 5.77 -3.98
CA VAL A 354 17.79 7.23 -3.96
C VAL A 354 16.35 7.70 -3.84
N PRO A 355 15.96 8.39 -2.75
CA PRO A 355 14.61 8.94 -2.61
C PRO A 355 14.40 10.10 -3.58
N GLY A 356 13.23 10.17 -4.20
CA GLY A 356 12.84 11.32 -5.01
C GLY A 356 12.68 12.56 -4.12
N GLN A 357 13.27 13.69 -4.51
CA GLN A 357 12.95 14.96 -3.85
C GLN A 357 11.58 15.45 -4.33
N VAL A 358 10.61 15.48 -3.42
CA VAL A 358 9.40 16.29 -3.58
C VAL A 358 9.81 17.74 -3.39
N THR A 359 10.04 18.46 -4.48
CA THR A 359 10.00 19.92 -4.40
C THR A 359 8.58 20.30 -3.97
N PRO A 360 8.39 21.06 -2.88
CA PRO A 360 7.07 21.53 -2.52
C PRO A 360 6.58 22.42 -3.67
N ASN A 361 5.61 21.91 -4.44
CA ASN A 361 4.96 22.67 -5.48
C ASN A 361 4.37 23.95 -4.89
N SER A 362 4.86 25.12 -5.33
CA SER A 362 4.28 26.45 -5.04
C SER A 362 2.83 26.63 -5.55
N SER A 363 2.20 25.57 -6.04
CA SER A 363 0.87 25.55 -6.64
C SER A 363 -0.27 25.56 -5.60
N SER A 364 0.00 25.22 -4.33
CA SER A 364 -1.03 25.15 -3.28
C SER A 364 -1.57 26.52 -2.83
N THR A 365 -0.88 27.62 -3.13
CA THR A 365 -1.37 28.95 -2.80
C THR A 365 -2.48 29.42 -3.74
N VAL A 366 -2.50 28.99 -5.01
CA VAL A 366 -3.41 29.54 -6.03
C VAL A 366 -4.86 29.04 -5.88
N VAL A 367 -5.06 27.82 -5.39
CA VAL A 367 -6.40 27.20 -5.28
C VAL A 367 -7.25 27.83 -4.16
N LEU A 368 -6.61 28.33 -3.08
CA LEU A 368 -7.31 28.95 -1.96
C LEU A 368 -7.95 30.31 -2.33
N TRP A 369 -7.34 31.07 -3.25
CA TRP A 369 -7.85 32.39 -3.66
C TRP A 369 -9.14 32.30 -4.49
N ILE A 370 -9.26 31.29 -5.35
CA ILE A 370 -10.42 31.13 -6.22
C ILE A 370 -11.67 30.79 -5.39
N GLY A 371 -11.54 29.92 -4.39
CA GLY A 371 -12.64 29.58 -3.48
C GLY A 371 -13.19 30.78 -2.70
N SER A 372 -12.30 31.65 -2.21
CA SER A 372 -12.71 32.84 -1.46
C SER A 372 -13.40 33.90 -2.34
N LEU A 373 -13.01 34.00 -3.61
CA LEU A 373 -13.58 34.96 -4.56
C LEU A 373 -15.00 34.54 -5.00
N VAL A 374 -15.22 33.24 -5.20
CA VAL A 374 -16.56 32.67 -5.50
C VAL A 374 -17.50 32.86 -4.32
N LEU A 375 -17.04 32.60 -3.08
CA LEU A 375 -17.88 32.79 -1.88
C LEU A 375 -18.25 34.27 -1.69
N GLY A 376 -17.31 35.19 -1.92
CA GLY A 376 -17.55 36.63 -1.85
C GLY A 376 -18.57 37.12 -2.88
N LEU A 377 -18.52 36.60 -4.12
CA LEU A 377 -19.51 36.92 -5.15
C LEU A 377 -20.92 36.41 -4.80
N LEU A 378 -21.04 35.20 -4.26
CA LEU A 378 -22.33 34.65 -3.83
C LEU A 378 -22.96 35.48 -2.70
N ALA A 379 -22.15 35.95 -1.75
CA ALA A 379 -22.62 36.83 -0.67
C ALA A 379 -23.13 38.19 -1.21
N LEU A 380 -22.44 38.78 -2.20
CA LEU A 380 -22.85 40.02 -2.85
C LEU A 380 -24.17 39.88 -3.60
N VAL A 381 -24.37 38.79 -4.35
CA VAL A 381 -25.63 38.51 -5.05
C VAL A 381 -26.77 38.36 -4.05
N PHE A 382 -26.55 37.68 -2.92
CA PHE A 382 -27.55 37.52 -1.88
C PHE A 382 -27.95 38.86 -1.25
N LEU A 383 -26.97 39.73 -0.97
CA LEU A 383 -27.23 41.08 -0.43
C LEU A 383 -27.97 41.95 -1.44
N ALA A 384 -27.59 41.93 -2.72
CA ALA A 384 -28.28 42.66 -3.79
C ALA A 384 -29.74 42.18 -3.92
N TYR A 385 -29.98 40.86 -3.86
CA TYR A 385 -31.33 40.29 -3.89
C TYR A 385 -32.18 40.72 -2.68
N ARG A 386 -31.60 40.73 -1.48
CA ARG A 386 -32.26 41.20 -0.25
C ARG A 386 -32.65 42.68 -0.37
N LEU A 387 -31.72 43.52 -0.83
CA LEU A 387 -31.97 44.96 -1.02
C LEU A 387 -33.05 45.20 -2.08
N TRP A 388 -33.01 44.49 -3.20
CA TRP A 388 -34.03 44.59 -4.24
C TRP A 388 -35.43 44.19 -3.74
N LYS A 389 -35.50 43.19 -2.86
CA LYS A 389 -36.75 42.77 -2.22
C LYS A 389 -37.29 43.80 -1.22
N CYS A 390 -36.41 44.54 -0.54
CA CYS A 390 -36.79 45.59 0.41
C CYS A 390 -37.24 46.90 -0.27
N TYR A 391 -36.72 47.21 -1.46
CA TYR A 391 -37.03 48.44 -2.18
C TYR A 391 -38.14 48.31 -3.24
N ARG A 392 -38.95 47.25 -3.19
CA ARG A 392 -40.12 47.15 -4.07
C ARG A 392 -41.13 48.25 -3.68
N PRO A 393 -41.49 49.20 -4.57
CA PRO A 393 -42.51 50.19 -4.26
C PRO A 393 -43.86 49.47 -4.11
N GLY A 394 -44.51 49.65 -2.97
CA GLY A 394 -45.85 49.12 -2.71
C GLY A 394 -46.90 49.76 -3.62
N PRO A 395 -47.97 49.04 -4.00
CA PRO A 395 -49.04 49.59 -4.83
C PRO A 395 -49.88 50.63 -4.07
N ARG A 396 -50.37 51.64 -4.80
CA ARG A 396 -51.32 52.67 -4.34
C ARG A 396 -52.58 52.05 -3.70
N PRO A 397 -53.16 52.68 -2.68
CA PRO A 397 -54.37 52.19 -2.03
C PRO A 397 -55.61 52.61 -2.83
N ASP A 398 -56.44 51.63 -3.20
CA ASP A 398 -57.84 51.88 -3.53
C ASP A 398 -58.72 51.49 -2.33
N THR A 399 -59.68 52.38 -2.10
CA THR A 399 -60.72 52.44 -1.07
C THR A 399 -61.61 51.20 -0.96
N SER A 400 -61.95 50.75 0.26
CA SER A 400 -63.34 50.62 0.78
C SER A 400 -63.49 49.67 1.99
N SER A 401 -64.34 50.11 2.95
CA SER A 401 -65.02 49.41 4.08
C SER A 401 -64.18 48.83 5.23
N CYS A 402 -64.30 49.31 6.48
CA CYS A 402 -65.36 49.03 7.49
C CYS A 402 -65.49 47.51 7.77
N THR A 403 -65.39 46.95 8.98
CA THR A 403 -65.90 47.38 10.30
C THR A 403 -65.34 46.43 11.39
N HIS A 404 -65.27 46.93 12.64
CA HIS A 404 -65.16 46.22 13.93
C HIS A 404 -65.38 44.69 13.95
N LEU A 405 -64.41 43.92 14.47
CA LEU A 405 -64.36 43.44 15.87
C LEU A 405 -62.99 42.81 16.17
#